data_AF-A0A922CKH9-F1
#
_entry.id   AF-A0A922CKH9-F1
#
_cell.length_a   1.000
_cell.length_b   1.000
_cell.length_c   1.000
_cell.angle_alpha   90.00
_cell.angle_beta   90.00
_cell.angle_gamma   90.00
#
_symmetry.space_group_name_H-M   'P 1'
#
loop_
_entity.id
_entity.type
_entity.pdbx_description
1 polymer ?
#
loop_
_entity_poly.entity_id
_entity_poly.type
_entity_poly.pdbx_seq_one_letter_code
_entity_poly.pdbx_strand_id
1 'polypeptide(L)'
;MSSFCTILNVNVLIAVIIVPFVGLDVWGLLHSLTRSDVIRMILKHLENYIAIARKQAETHGAAALKLTVIFDLEGFNIKQYAWKPAAEMVFTLLQLYEANYPEILKICFIVNAPKIFSLAFSVVKKFMHEYTISKIKIYGTDAKKWQAQVLSIIDKDQIPVHYGGTMVDENGDPRCSLIVKPGGKVPKSYYSKNIASDSEKEYKKVTIKTGEKHVVDLLCLENDSVLKWEFGIESHDIKFSIKRKDEEGNEEVVHGPRKVGEGPVDVGVMPVKGPATYSVVFDNKNAFLRNKKVYYDLLISVPSRDLNMSDEPDDSCEPAAAGSK
;
A
#
# COMPACT_ATOMS: atom_id res chain seq x y z
N MET A 1 -18.32 17.65 -2.49
CA MET A 1 -17.84 16.71 -3.52
C MET A 1 -17.18 17.39 -4.73
N SER A 2 -17.04 18.72 -4.75
CA SER A 2 -16.22 19.46 -5.72
C SER A 2 -14.93 19.92 -5.02
N SER A 3 -13.78 19.36 -5.42
CA SER A 3 -12.40 19.92 -5.22
C SER A 3 -11.25 18.92 -5.42
N PHE A 4 -11.49 17.68 -5.87
CA PHE A 4 -10.42 16.69 -6.08
C PHE A 4 -9.68 16.78 -7.42
N CYS A 5 -10.06 17.71 -8.31
CA CYS A 5 -9.37 17.90 -9.58
C CYS A 5 -9.32 19.40 -9.91
N THR A 6 -8.30 20.08 -9.41
CA THR A 6 -7.90 21.36 -10.00
C THR A 6 -7.09 21.03 -11.24
N ILE A 7 -7.69 21.28 -12.40
CA ILE A 7 -7.02 21.26 -13.70
C ILE A 7 -5.95 22.35 -13.65
N LEU A 8 -4.70 21.93 -13.69
CA LEU A 8 -3.59 22.84 -13.92
C LEU A 8 -3.64 23.35 -15.36
N ASN A 9 -3.74 24.67 -15.49
CA ASN A 9 -3.22 25.35 -16.68
C ASN A 9 -1.70 25.23 -16.61
N VAL A 10 -1.10 24.36 -17.43
CA VAL A 10 0.36 24.32 -17.62
C VAL A 10 0.62 24.50 -19.10
N ASN A 11 1.05 25.70 -19.48
CA ASN A 11 2.10 25.75 -20.49
C ASN A 11 3.29 25.05 -19.83
N VAL A 12 3.65 23.87 -20.34
CA VAL A 12 5.00 23.29 -20.46
C VAL A 12 4.91 21.74 -20.51
N LEU A 13 5.10 21.25 -21.73
CA LEU A 13 5.81 20.07 -22.22
C LEU A 13 5.76 18.68 -21.52
N ILE A 14 5.49 18.48 -20.22
CA ILE A 14 5.56 17.13 -19.60
C ILE A 14 4.48 16.91 -18.54
N ALA A 15 3.62 15.91 -18.72
CA ALA A 15 2.64 15.47 -17.72
C ALA A 15 3.36 14.77 -16.55
N VAL A 16 3.75 15.55 -15.54
CA VAL A 16 4.34 15.05 -14.29
C VAL A 16 3.23 14.75 -13.29
N ILE A 17 3.16 13.50 -12.83
CA ILE A 17 2.23 13.02 -11.80
C ILE A 17 2.98 12.95 -10.48
N ILE A 18 2.50 13.66 -9.45
CA ILE A 18 3.09 13.63 -8.11
C ILE A 18 2.10 12.97 -7.15
N VAL A 19 2.54 11.93 -6.45
CA VAL A 19 1.75 11.17 -5.49
C VAL A 19 2.44 11.23 -4.11
N PRO A 20 2.03 12.17 -3.24
CA PRO A 20 2.57 12.29 -1.90
C PRO A 20 1.96 11.26 -0.93
N PHE A 21 2.80 10.66 -0.08
CA PHE A 21 2.34 9.68 0.95
C PHE A 21 2.09 10.32 2.32
N VAL A 22 2.57 11.54 2.55
CA VAL A 22 2.58 12.19 3.88
C VAL A 22 1.20 12.31 4.54
N GLY A 23 0.13 12.39 3.74
CA GLY A 23 -1.26 12.37 4.22
C GLY A 23 -2.11 11.26 3.60
N LEU A 24 -1.51 10.25 2.97
CA LEU A 24 -2.26 9.16 2.34
C LEU A 24 -2.79 8.18 3.39
N ASP A 25 -4.10 8.24 3.65
CA ASP A 25 -4.80 7.44 4.65
C ASP A 25 -5.56 6.27 4.00
N VAL A 26 -4.81 5.27 3.52
CA VAL A 26 -5.35 4.06 2.87
C VAL A 26 -6.34 3.33 3.79
N TRP A 27 -6.02 3.28 5.09
CA TRP A 27 -6.91 2.69 6.09
C TRP A 27 -8.27 3.39 6.10
N GLY A 28 -8.27 4.72 6.24
CA GLY A 28 -9.49 5.51 6.26
C GLY A 28 -10.28 5.42 4.96
N LEU A 29 -9.59 5.41 3.81
CA LEU A 29 -10.22 5.24 2.49
C LEU A 29 -10.97 3.92 2.38
N LEU A 30 -10.34 2.80 2.72
CA LEU A 30 -10.94 1.48 2.60
C LEU A 30 -11.97 1.16 3.71
N HIS A 31 -12.02 1.96 4.78
CA HIS A 31 -13.14 1.92 5.74
C HIS A 31 -14.32 2.81 5.33
N SER A 32 -14.13 3.71 4.36
CA SER A 32 -15.15 4.66 3.93
C SER A 32 -15.75 4.27 2.57
N LEU A 33 -14.94 3.67 1.70
CA LEU A 33 -15.27 3.28 0.33
C LEU A 33 -14.99 1.80 0.10
N THR A 34 -15.67 1.21 -0.88
CA THR A 34 -15.33 -0.14 -1.32
C THR A 34 -13.95 -0.16 -1.99
N ARG A 35 -13.25 -1.28 -1.93
CA ARG A 35 -11.97 -1.48 -2.64
C ARG A 35 -12.11 -1.16 -4.13
N SER A 36 -13.18 -1.63 -4.77
CA SER A 36 -13.46 -1.42 -6.19
C SER A 36 -13.64 0.05 -6.55
N ASP A 37 -14.29 0.85 -5.69
CA ASP A 37 -14.45 2.29 -5.95
C ASP A 37 -13.13 3.04 -5.83
N VAL A 38 -12.27 2.67 -4.87
CA VAL A 38 -10.92 3.25 -4.78
C VAL A 38 -10.09 2.90 -6.01
N ILE A 39 -10.15 1.66 -6.50
CA ILE A 39 -9.46 1.23 -7.73
C ILE A 39 -9.96 2.02 -8.94
N ARG A 40 -11.28 2.10 -9.15
CA ARG A 40 -11.88 2.87 -10.25
C ARG A 40 -11.50 4.35 -10.20
N MET A 41 -11.46 4.94 -9.00
CA MET A 41 -11.04 6.32 -8.81
C MET A 41 -9.59 6.53 -9.26
N ILE A 42 -8.67 5.64 -8.86
CA ILE A 42 -7.25 5.72 -9.26
C ILE A 42 -7.10 5.55 -10.79
N LEU A 43 -7.81 4.59 -11.39
CA LEU A 43 -7.79 4.39 -12.83
C LEU A 43 -8.36 5.59 -13.59
N LYS A 44 -9.44 6.20 -13.09
CA LYS A 44 -10.00 7.43 -13.67
C LYS A 44 -8.99 8.58 -13.64
N HIS A 45 -8.21 8.72 -12.57
CA HIS A 45 -7.12 9.70 -12.53
C HIS A 45 -6.04 9.39 -13.58
N LEU A 46 -5.64 8.12 -13.71
CA LEU A 46 -4.69 7.70 -14.73
C LEU A 46 -5.17 8.03 -16.14
N GLU A 47 -6.42 7.71 -16.49
CA GLU A 47 -7.03 8.05 -17.78
C GLU A 47 -7.03 9.56 -18.04
N ASN A 48 -7.33 10.37 -17.03
CA ASN A 48 -7.27 11.83 -17.17
C ASN A 48 -5.84 12.31 -17.48
N TYR A 49 -4.82 11.74 -16.84
CA TYR A 49 -3.43 12.08 -17.16
C TYR A 49 -3.02 11.64 -18.56
N ILE A 50 -3.46 10.46 -19.01
CA ILE A 50 -3.24 9.99 -20.38
C ILE A 50 -3.92 10.93 -21.39
N ALA A 51 -5.14 11.39 -21.12
CA ALA A 51 -5.83 12.35 -21.97
C ALA A 51 -5.08 13.69 -22.07
N ILE A 52 -4.53 14.18 -20.96
CA ILE A 52 -3.66 15.37 -20.96
C ILE A 52 -2.41 15.13 -21.80
N ALA A 53 -1.74 13.99 -21.63
CA ALA A 53 -0.55 13.62 -22.40
C ALA A 53 -0.84 13.51 -23.91
N ARG A 54 -1.99 12.94 -24.30
CA ARG A 54 -2.46 12.91 -25.69
C ARG A 54 -2.59 14.31 -26.28
N LYS A 55 -3.24 15.22 -25.55
CA LYS A 55 -3.37 16.62 -25.98
C LYS A 55 -2.01 17.32 -26.10
N GLN A 56 -1.08 17.06 -25.18
CA GLN A 56 0.27 17.62 -25.25
C GLN A 56 1.07 17.07 -26.43
N ALA A 57 0.83 15.82 -26.83
CA ALA A 57 1.50 15.19 -27.97
C ALA A 57 1.09 15.78 -29.33
N GLU A 58 -0.11 16.36 -29.44
CA GLU A 58 -0.54 17.08 -30.65
C GLU A 58 0.36 18.28 -30.95
N THR A 59 0.89 18.93 -29.92
CA THR A 59 1.75 20.13 -30.05
C THR A 59 3.24 19.82 -29.91
N HIS A 60 3.60 18.83 -29.08
CA HIS A 60 4.99 18.56 -28.70
C HIS A 60 5.53 17.22 -29.22
N GLY A 61 4.73 16.49 -30.01
CA GLY A 61 5.11 15.23 -30.63
C GLY A 61 4.99 14.01 -29.69
N ALA A 62 5.32 12.84 -30.24
CA ALA A 62 5.07 11.54 -29.60
C ALA A 62 5.73 11.36 -28.23
N ALA A 63 6.84 12.07 -27.94
CA ALA A 63 7.51 12.01 -26.65
C ALA A 63 6.62 12.51 -25.48
N ALA A 64 5.67 13.40 -25.75
CA ALA A 64 4.74 13.94 -24.75
C ALA A 64 3.57 12.98 -24.42
N LEU A 65 3.45 11.83 -25.10
CA LEU A 65 2.48 10.78 -24.74
C LEU A 65 2.85 10.03 -23.45
N LYS A 66 4.14 10.06 -23.06
CA LYS A 66 4.65 9.27 -21.95
C LYS A 66 4.58 10.05 -20.64
N LEU A 67 4.19 9.38 -19.57
CA LEU A 67 4.00 9.97 -18.24
C LEU A 67 5.27 9.90 -17.41
N THR A 68 5.57 10.97 -16.66
CA THR A 68 6.60 10.96 -15.61
C THR A 68 5.92 10.95 -14.26
N VAL A 69 6.29 10.02 -13.38
CA VAL A 69 5.64 9.85 -12.06
C VAL A 69 6.65 10.07 -10.93
N ILE A 70 6.23 10.74 -9.87
CA ILE A 70 6.98 10.90 -8.62
C ILE A 70 6.11 10.36 -7.47
N PHE A 71 6.49 9.22 -6.92
CA PHE A 71 5.98 8.74 -5.64
C PHE A 71 6.88 9.28 -4.53
N ASP A 72 6.32 10.16 -3.71
CA ASP A 72 7.01 10.72 -2.57
C ASP A 72 6.63 9.98 -1.30
N LEU A 73 7.56 9.16 -0.81
CA LEU A 73 7.36 8.28 0.34
C LEU A 73 7.64 8.97 1.69
N GLU A 74 7.73 10.31 1.73
CA GLU A 74 7.65 11.04 2.99
C GLU A 74 6.37 10.61 3.75
N GLY A 75 6.51 10.19 5.01
CA GLY A 75 5.39 9.68 5.82
C GLY A 75 4.91 8.26 5.49
N PHE A 76 5.61 7.51 4.62
CA PHE A 76 5.23 6.13 4.28
C PHE A 76 5.09 5.24 5.52
N ASN A 77 3.92 4.61 5.65
CA ASN A 77 3.60 3.69 6.73
C ASN A 77 3.28 2.30 6.17
N ILE A 78 4.25 1.39 6.25
CA ILE A 78 4.11 0.02 5.73
C ILE A 78 2.93 -0.75 6.33
N LYS A 79 2.51 -0.44 7.56
CA LYS A 79 1.38 -1.14 8.21
C LYS A 79 0.09 -0.98 7.43
N GLN A 80 -0.12 0.17 6.78
CA GLN A 80 -1.31 0.39 5.96
C GLN A 80 -1.37 -0.57 4.78
N TYR A 81 -0.22 -0.98 4.23
CA TYR A 81 -0.10 -1.86 3.07
C TYR A 81 0.14 -3.33 3.43
N ALA A 82 0.51 -3.61 4.67
CA ALA A 82 0.57 -4.96 5.21
C ALA A 82 -0.84 -5.53 5.49
N TRP A 83 -1.83 -4.64 5.68
CA TRP A 83 -3.23 -4.99 5.84
C TRP A 83 -3.79 -5.59 4.55
N LYS A 84 -4.40 -6.79 4.64
CA LYS A 84 -4.82 -7.59 3.48
C LYS A 84 -5.63 -6.80 2.43
N PRO A 85 -6.71 -6.06 2.76
CA PRO A 85 -7.49 -5.29 1.78
C PRO A 85 -6.66 -4.27 1.02
N ALA A 86 -5.73 -3.58 1.68
CA ALA A 86 -4.84 -2.63 1.03
C ALA A 86 -3.78 -3.32 0.16
N ALA A 87 -3.24 -4.44 0.61
CA ALA A 87 -2.31 -5.25 -0.18
C ALA A 87 -2.98 -5.75 -1.47
N GLU A 88 -4.19 -6.30 -1.35
CA GLU A 88 -4.99 -6.77 -2.49
C GLU A 88 -5.33 -5.63 -3.45
N MET A 89 -5.74 -4.46 -2.93
CA MET A 89 -5.96 -3.27 -3.75
C MET A 89 -4.71 -2.90 -4.57
N VAL A 90 -3.53 -2.90 -3.96
CA VAL A 90 -2.26 -2.59 -4.64
C VAL A 90 -1.95 -3.64 -5.72
N PHE A 91 -2.13 -4.93 -5.42
CA PHE A 91 -1.89 -5.99 -6.41
C PHE A 91 -2.85 -5.90 -7.59
N THR A 92 -4.15 -5.68 -7.35
CA THR A 92 -5.14 -5.50 -8.41
C THR A 92 -4.82 -4.26 -9.25
N LEU A 93 -4.41 -3.14 -8.63
CA LEU A 93 -3.98 -1.95 -9.37
C LEU A 93 -2.77 -2.22 -10.27
N LEU A 94 -1.78 -2.95 -9.77
CA LEU A 94 -0.60 -3.31 -10.55
C LEU A 94 -0.94 -4.23 -11.73
N GLN A 95 -1.77 -5.25 -11.51
CA GLN A 95 -2.22 -6.16 -12.57
C GLN A 95 -3.02 -5.39 -13.64
N LEU A 96 -3.97 -4.54 -13.24
CA LEU A 96 -4.74 -3.72 -14.16
C LEU A 96 -3.85 -2.74 -14.92
N TYR A 97 -2.87 -2.14 -14.25
CA TYR A 97 -1.90 -1.25 -14.88
C TYR A 97 -1.08 -1.99 -15.95
N GLU A 98 -0.42 -3.09 -15.59
CA GLU A 98 0.46 -3.84 -16.50
C GLU A 98 -0.31 -4.45 -17.68
N ALA A 99 -1.56 -4.90 -17.47
CA ALA A 99 -2.37 -5.52 -18.51
C ALA A 99 -2.99 -4.52 -19.50
N ASN A 100 -3.38 -3.32 -19.04
CA ASN A 100 -4.19 -2.39 -19.84
C ASN A 100 -3.43 -1.13 -20.29
N TYR A 101 -2.28 -0.84 -19.69
CA TYR A 101 -1.54 0.41 -19.93
C TYR A 101 -0.09 0.17 -20.35
N PRO A 102 0.15 -0.63 -21.41
CA PRO A 102 1.50 -0.95 -21.81
C PRO A 102 2.25 0.30 -22.28
N GLU A 103 3.52 0.37 -21.88
CA GLU A 103 4.51 1.35 -22.34
C GLU A 103 4.18 2.83 -22.08
N ILE A 104 3.15 3.21 -21.32
CA ILE A 104 2.83 4.65 -21.13
C ILE A 104 3.80 5.39 -20.19
N LEU A 105 4.65 4.66 -19.46
CA LEU A 105 5.58 5.21 -18.47
C LEU A 105 6.91 5.66 -19.10
N LYS A 106 7.24 6.95 -18.98
CA LYS A 106 8.56 7.49 -19.32
C LYS A 106 9.59 7.11 -18.27
N ILE A 107 9.30 7.46 -17.01
CA ILE A 107 10.15 7.24 -15.84
C ILE A 107 9.31 7.39 -14.56
N CYS A 108 9.63 6.60 -13.55
CA CYS A 108 9.01 6.66 -12.23
C CYS A 108 10.08 6.91 -11.16
N PHE A 109 9.99 8.03 -10.47
CA PHE A 109 10.82 8.37 -9.33
C PHE A 109 10.11 7.96 -8.04
N ILE A 110 10.77 7.13 -7.23
CA ILE A 110 10.35 6.88 -5.85
C ILE A 110 11.35 7.60 -4.95
N VAL A 111 10.92 8.69 -4.34
CA VAL A 111 11.76 9.58 -3.53
C VAL A 111 11.40 9.47 -2.06
N ASN A 112 12.30 9.92 -1.18
CA ASN A 112 12.14 9.81 0.27
C ASN A 112 11.86 8.37 0.74
N ALA A 113 12.35 7.36 0.03
CA ALA A 113 12.06 5.97 0.34
C ALA A 113 12.72 5.56 1.68
N PRO A 114 11.94 5.19 2.71
CA PRO A 114 12.53 4.68 3.94
C PRO A 114 13.16 3.31 3.70
N LYS A 115 14.13 2.89 4.53
CA LYS A 115 14.82 1.60 4.37
C LYS A 115 13.85 0.41 4.26
N ILE A 116 12.75 0.45 5.01
CA ILE A 116 11.71 -0.59 5.02
C ILE A 116 10.96 -0.71 3.68
N PHE A 117 10.96 0.33 2.83
CA PHE A 117 10.34 0.29 1.51
C PHE A 117 11.01 -0.75 0.60
N SER A 118 12.30 -1.02 0.76
CA SER A 118 13.00 -2.03 -0.06
C SER A 118 12.38 -3.42 0.08
N LEU A 119 11.84 -3.75 1.26
CA LEU A 119 11.07 -4.96 1.50
C LEU A 119 9.73 -4.95 0.77
N ALA A 120 8.96 -3.87 0.89
CA ALA A 120 7.69 -3.76 0.17
C ALA A 120 7.92 -3.86 -1.35
N PHE A 121 8.97 -3.20 -1.86
CA PHE A 121 9.33 -3.22 -3.27
C PHE A 121 9.76 -4.61 -3.76
N SER A 122 10.50 -5.38 -2.97
CA SER A 122 10.92 -6.73 -3.36
C SER A 122 9.73 -7.68 -3.56
N VAL A 123 8.62 -7.43 -2.86
CA VAL A 123 7.35 -8.13 -3.02
C VAL A 123 6.61 -7.63 -4.25
N VAL A 124 6.35 -6.31 -4.35
CA VAL A 124 5.50 -5.79 -5.44
C VAL A 124 6.17 -5.89 -6.81
N LYS A 125 7.51 -5.84 -6.91
CA LYS A 125 8.22 -5.97 -8.19
C LYS A 125 8.01 -7.32 -8.86
N LYS A 126 7.64 -8.35 -8.11
CA LYS A 126 7.33 -9.67 -8.68
C LYS A 126 6.08 -9.60 -9.58
N PHE A 127 5.22 -8.60 -9.41
CA PHE A 127 4.00 -8.38 -10.19
C PHE A 127 4.17 -7.35 -11.32
N MET A 128 5.40 -6.88 -11.56
CA MET A 128 5.69 -5.88 -12.59
C MET A 128 6.48 -6.49 -13.75
N HIS A 129 6.28 -5.98 -14.96
CA HIS A 129 7.09 -6.33 -16.12
C HIS A 129 8.50 -5.71 -16.01
N GLU A 130 9.51 -6.38 -16.57
CA GLU A 130 10.90 -5.88 -16.54
C GLU A 130 11.03 -4.48 -17.17
N TYR A 131 10.23 -4.21 -18.20
CA TYR A 131 10.12 -2.87 -18.79
C TYR A 131 9.76 -1.83 -17.73
N THR A 132 8.66 -2.02 -17.00
CA THR A 132 8.19 -1.11 -15.95
C THR A 132 9.25 -0.97 -14.86
N ILE A 133 9.83 -2.08 -14.39
CA ILE A 133 10.90 -2.09 -13.37
C ILE A 133 12.10 -1.26 -13.83
N SER A 134 12.50 -1.37 -15.11
CA SER A 134 13.65 -0.63 -15.66
C SER A 134 13.48 0.90 -15.61
N LYS A 135 12.22 1.37 -15.59
CA LYS A 135 11.85 2.79 -15.51
C LYS A 135 11.75 3.32 -14.08
N ILE A 136 11.78 2.45 -13.07
CA ILE A 136 11.68 2.84 -11.66
C ILE A 136 13.07 3.22 -11.14
N LYS A 137 13.19 4.42 -10.57
CA LYS A 137 14.39 4.92 -9.89
C LYS A 137 14.05 5.21 -8.44
N ILE A 138 14.69 4.47 -7.52
CA ILE A 138 14.42 4.56 -6.08
C ILE A 138 15.54 5.34 -5.41
N TYR A 139 15.18 6.35 -4.65
CA TYR A 139 16.09 7.19 -3.88
C TYR A 139 15.64 7.25 -2.41
N GLY A 140 16.63 7.24 -1.51
CA GLY A 140 16.39 7.43 -0.08
C GLY A 140 16.02 8.88 0.29
N THR A 141 16.26 9.27 1.54
CA THR A 141 15.84 10.57 2.10
C THR A 141 16.81 11.73 1.83
N ASP A 142 17.85 11.52 1.02
CA ASP A 142 18.81 12.57 0.66
C ASP A 142 18.23 13.46 -0.45
N ALA A 143 17.59 14.56 -0.04
CA ALA A 143 16.90 15.49 -0.93
C ALA A 143 17.75 15.99 -2.08
N LYS A 144 19.00 16.40 -1.82
CA LYS A 144 19.88 16.93 -2.86
C LYS A 144 20.14 15.93 -3.97
N LYS A 145 20.28 14.64 -3.61
CA LYS A 145 20.51 13.57 -4.58
C LYS A 145 19.29 13.32 -5.45
N TRP A 146 18.13 13.12 -4.84
CA TRP A 146 16.94 12.77 -5.63
C TRP A 146 16.39 13.97 -6.39
N GLN A 147 16.46 15.19 -5.85
CA GLN A 147 16.07 16.42 -6.56
C GLN A 147 16.93 16.63 -7.80
N ALA A 148 18.25 16.41 -7.73
CA ALA A 148 19.12 16.52 -8.89
C ALA A 148 18.73 15.55 -10.03
N GLN A 149 18.21 14.37 -9.71
CA GLN A 149 17.78 13.36 -10.68
C GLN A 149 16.38 13.66 -11.26
N VAL A 150 15.50 14.23 -10.45
CA VAL A 150 14.21 14.75 -10.92
C VAL A 150 14.43 15.90 -11.90
N LEU A 151 15.32 16.84 -11.56
CA LEU A 151 15.67 18.01 -12.37
C LEU A 151 16.48 17.70 -13.64
N SER A 152 17.01 16.47 -13.79
CA SER A 152 17.61 16.07 -15.07
C SER A 152 16.58 15.72 -16.14
N ILE A 153 15.31 15.58 -15.74
CA ILE A 153 14.19 15.20 -16.63
C ILE A 153 13.10 16.27 -16.69
N ILE A 154 12.92 17.05 -15.61
CA ILE A 154 11.87 18.05 -15.46
C ILE A 154 12.51 19.42 -15.23
N ASP A 155 12.07 20.43 -16.00
CA ASP A 155 12.54 21.80 -15.87
C ASP A 155 12.15 22.40 -14.51
N LYS A 156 13.01 23.28 -13.98
CA LYS A 156 12.86 23.81 -12.62
C LYS A 156 11.55 24.58 -12.43
N ASP A 157 11.10 25.31 -13.44
CA ASP A 157 9.87 26.10 -13.41
C ASP A 157 8.60 25.23 -13.44
N GLN A 158 8.74 23.92 -13.69
CA GLN A 158 7.64 22.97 -13.85
C GLN A 158 7.39 22.06 -12.67
N ILE A 159 8.13 22.25 -11.59
CA ILE A 159 8.04 21.39 -10.44
C ILE A 159 8.08 22.20 -9.15
N PRO A 160 7.31 21.82 -8.11
CA PRO A 160 7.31 22.57 -6.86
C PRO A 160 8.71 22.74 -6.26
N VAL A 161 8.92 23.84 -5.54
CA VAL A 161 10.16 24.11 -4.79
C VAL A 161 10.53 22.92 -3.89
N HIS A 162 9.54 22.26 -3.29
CA HIS A 162 9.74 21.07 -2.46
C HIS A 162 10.49 19.93 -3.19
N TYR A 163 10.28 19.79 -4.51
CA TYR A 163 10.93 18.79 -5.35
C TYR A 163 12.17 19.33 -6.10
N GLY A 164 12.67 20.51 -5.71
CA GLY A 164 13.91 21.11 -6.23
C GLY A 164 13.70 22.15 -7.32
N GLY A 165 12.46 22.44 -7.70
CA GLY A 165 12.14 23.45 -8.71
C GLY A 165 11.97 24.86 -8.14
N THR A 166 11.17 25.66 -8.84
CA THR A 166 10.86 27.05 -8.47
C THR A 166 9.36 27.32 -8.42
N MET A 167 8.51 26.34 -8.72
CA MET A 167 7.05 26.52 -8.69
C MET A 167 6.55 26.63 -7.25
N VAL A 168 5.67 27.60 -7.03
CA VAL A 168 4.86 27.79 -5.81
C VAL A 168 3.40 27.94 -6.24
N ASP A 169 2.44 27.62 -5.37
CA ASP A 169 1.04 27.90 -5.69
C ASP A 169 0.66 29.38 -5.46
N GLU A 170 -0.62 29.71 -5.69
CA GLU A 170 -1.16 31.07 -5.52
C GLU A 170 -0.99 31.65 -4.11
N ASN A 171 -0.77 30.80 -3.09
CA ASN A 171 -0.51 31.23 -1.72
C ASN A 171 0.99 31.29 -1.39
N GLY A 172 1.86 31.02 -2.36
CA GLY A 172 3.29 30.90 -2.14
C GLY A 172 3.72 29.61 -1.45
N ASP A 173 2.87 28.56 -1.42
CA ASP A 173 3.25 27.28 -0.82
C ASP A 173 4.30 26.57 -1.69
N PRO A 174 5.50 26.28 -1.16
CA PRO A 174 6.55 25.58 -1.90
C PRO A 174 6.23 24.12 -2.25
N ARG A 175 5.19 23.52 -1.64
CA ARG A 175 4.68 22.19 -2.01
C ARG A 175 3.61 22.23 -3.08
N CYS A 176 3.09 23.42 -3.38
CA CYS A 176 1.93 23.61 -4.22
C CYS A 176 0.73 22.77 -3.76
N SER A 177 0.37 22.79 -2.47
CA SER A 177 -0.68 21.91 -1.90
C SER A 177 -2.08 22.15 -2.49
N LEU A 178 -2.30 23.28 -3.16
CA LEU A 178 -3.51 23.51 -3.94
C LEU A 178 -3.61 22.62 -5.18
N ILE A 179 -2.47 22.14 -5.67
CA ILE A 179 -2.29 21.35 -6.88
C ILE A 179 -1.97 19.90 -6.50
N VAL A 180 -0.90 19.71 -5.72
CA VAL A 180 -0.43 18.43 -5.22
C VAL A 180 -1.10 18.17 -3.87
N LYS A 181 -2.28 17.54 -3.89
CA LYS A 181 -3.06 17.31 -2.68
C LYS A 181 -2.35 16.28 -1.78
N PRO A 182 -1.91 16.63 -0.55
CA PRO A 182 -1.22 15.70 0.34
C PRO A 182 -2.16 14.65 0.95
N GLY A 183 -3.48 14.81 0.79
CA GLY A 183 -4.49 13.98 1.45
C GLY A 183 -4.80 14.48 2.86
N GLY A 184 -4.98 13.55 3.78
CA GLY A 184 -5.31 13.80 5.17
C GLY A 184 -5.98 12.58 5.81
N LYS A 185 -6.07 12.59 7.14
CA LYS A 185 -6.83 11.57 7.86
C LYS A 185 -8.30 11.64 7.49
N VAL A 186 -8.88 10.51 7.09
CA VAL A 186 -10.30 10.44 6.78
C VAL A 186 -11.09 10.54 8.09
N PRO A 187 -12.01 11.52 8.23
CA PRO A 187 -12.81 11.63 9.44
C PRO A 187 -13.64 10.37 9.66
N LYS A 188 -13.67 9.85 10.90
CA LYS A 188 -14.41 8.62 11.24
C LYS A 188 -15.91 8.68 10.91
N SER A 189 -16.48 9.88 10.77
CA SER A 189 -17.87 10.07 10.33
C SER A 189 -18.13 9.56 8.90
N TYR A 190 -17.10 9.44 8.07
CA TYR A 190 -17.19 8.88 6.72
C TYR A 190 -17.03 7.37 6.67
N TYR A 191 -16.66 6.74 7.79
CA TYR A 191 -16.51 5.29 7.81
C TYR A 191 -17.89 4.68 7.61
N SER A 192 -18.00 3.84 6.58
CA SER A 192 -19.25 3.22 6.21
C SER A 192 -19.63 2.23 7.32
N LYS A 193 -20.78 2.43 7.97
CA LYS A 193 -21.32 1.53 9.02
C LYS A 193 -21.54 0.10 8.51
N ASN A 194 -21.50 -0.11 7.20
CA ASN A 194 -21.88 -1.34 6.51
C ASN A 194 -20.71 -2.08 5.85
N ILE A 195 -19.43 -1.71 6.05
CA ILE A 195 -18.30 -2.60 5.68
C ILE A 195 -18.12 -3.65 6.80
N ALA A 196 -19.22 -4.33 7.10
CA ALA A 196 -19.24 -5.56 7.89
C ALA A 196 -19.30 -6.79 6.97
N SER A 197 -19.26 -6.60 5.64
CA SER A 197 -19.47 -7.68 4.66
C SER A 197 -18.27 -7.94 3.75
N ASP A 198 -17.06 -7.46 4.09
CA ASP A 198 -15.86 -7.81 3.33
C ASP A 198 -15.29 -9.13 3.87
N SER A 199 -16.06 -10.21 3.69
CA SER A 199 -15.86 -11.58 4.20
C SER A 199 -15.68 -11.66 5.73
N GLU A 200 -16.38 -12.58 6.40
CA GLU A 200 -15.99 -12.97 7.76
C GLU A 200 -14.59 -13.62 7.66
N LYS A 201 -13.54 -12.82 7.70
CA LYS A 201 -12.17 -13.29 7.76
C LYS A 201 -12.07 -14.10 9.04
N GLU A 202 -12.03 -15.42 8.90
CA GLU A 202 -12.12 -16.34 10.03
C GLU A 202 -10.79 -16.32 10.80
N TYR A 203 -10.67 -15.40 11.76
CA TYR A 203 -9.51 -15.34 12.63
C TYR A 203 -9.48 -16.56 13.54
N LYS A 204 -8.29 -17.15 13.71
CA LYS A 204 -8.08 -18.16 14.75
C LYS A 204 -8.15 -17.49 16.11
N LYS A 205 -9.02 -17.97 17.00
CA LYS A 205 -9.18 -17.44 18.36
C LYS A 205 -8.56 -18.39 19.37
N VAL A 206 -7.82 -17.85 20.33
CA VAL A 206 -7.20 -18.61 21.42
C VAL A 206 -7.37 -17.89 22.76
N THR A 207 -7.59 -18.65 23.82
CA THR A 207 -7.53 -18.16 25.21
C THR A 207 -6.23 -18.62 25.83
N ILE A 208 -5.35 -17.69 26.17
CA ILE A 208 -4.05 -17.92 26.79
C ILE A 208 -4.20 -17.75 28.29
N LYS A 209 -3.98 -18.80 29.08
CA LYS A 209 -4.14 -18.70 30.54
C LYS A 209 -3.02 -17.87 31.15
N THR A 210 -3.26 -17.38 32.37
CA THR A 210 -2.24 -16.68 33.16
C THR A 210 -0.98 -17.53 33.29
N GLY A 211 0.20 -16.96 33.01
CA GLY A 211 1.47 -17.69 33.11
C GLY A 211 1.85 -18.49 31.86
N GLU A 212 0.95 -18.65 30.91
CA GLU A 212 1.17 -19.45 29.70
C GLU A 212 1.63 -18.59 28.50
N LYS A 213 2.12 -19.28 27.48
CA LYS A 213 2.39 -18.71 26.15
C LYS A 213 1.63 -19.52 25.11
N HIS A 214 1.15 -18.84 24.07
CA HIS A 214 0.69 -19.47 22.84
C HIS A 214 1.74 -19.27 21.76
N VAL A 215 2.10 -20.34 21.05
CA VAL A 215 3.14 -20.33 20.02
C VAL A 215 2.56 -20.93 18.75
N VAL A 216 2.75 -20.23 17.63
CA VAL A 216 2.38 -20.72 16.30
C VAL A 216 3.65 -20.78 15.46
N ASP A 217 4.02 -21.99 15.05
CA ASP A 217 5.19 -22.23 14.20
C ASP A 217 4.79 -22.23 12.73
N LEU A 218 5.54 -21.47 11.92
CA LEU A 218 5.34 -21.32 10.49
C LEU A 218 6.63 -21.69 9.78
N LEU A 219 6.55 -22.69 8.89
CA LEU A 219 7.70 -23.15 8.13
C LEU A 219 7.96 -22.22 6.94
N CYS A 220 9.17 -21.68 6.85
CA CYS A 220 9.64 -20.91 5.71
C CYS A 220 10.57 -21.80 4.90
N LEU A 221 10.13 -22.25 3.73
CA LEU A 221 10.93 -23.11 2.85
C LEU A 221 11.81 -22.30 1.90
N GLU A 222 11.36 -21.11 1.50
CA GLU A 222 12.02 -20.31 0.47
C GLU A 222 12.73 -19.08 1.04
N ASN A 223 13.81 -18.65 0.36
CA ASN A 223 14.61 -17.49 0.76
C ASN A 223 13.91 -16.13 0.56
N ASP A 224 12.89 -16.06 -0.32
CA ASP A 224 12.20 -14.83 -0.71
C ASP A 224 10.72 -14.80 -0.26
N SER A 225 10.50 -15.25 0.97
CA SER A 225 9.18 -15.29 1.59
C SER A 225 8.93 -14.08 2.50
N VAL A 226 7.65 -13.86 2.81
CA VAL A 226 7.24 -12.79 3.71
C VAL A 226 6.27 -13.34 4.75
N LEU A 227 6.56 -13.04 6.02
CA LEU A 227 5.66 -13.30 7.13
C LEU A 227 4.75 -12.10 7.32
N LYS A 228 3.45 -12.33 7.27
CA LYS A 228 2.39 -11.36 7.58
C LYS A 228 1.67 -11.79 8.85
N TRP A 229 1.34 -10.82 9.69
CA TRP A 229 0.48 -11.04 10.84
C TRP A 229 -0.59 -9.97 10.94
N GLU A 230 -1.77 -10.40 11.34
CA GLU A 230 -2.87 -9.56 11.81
C GLU A 230 -3.39 -10.19 13.10
N PHE A 231 -3.37 -9.48 14.22
CA PHE A 231 -3.98 -9.97 15.46
C PHE A 231 -4.60 -8.87 16.29
N GLY A 232 -5.61 -9.21 17.07
CA GLY A 232 -6.16 -8.31 18.07
C GLY A 232 -6.38 -9.01 19.41
N ILE A 233 -6.62 -8.19 20.41
CA ILE A 233 -6.75 -8.61 21.81
C ILE A 233 -8.11 -8.13 22.29
N GLU A 234 -8.93 -9.06 22.78
CA GLU A 234 -10.26 -8.71 23.30
C GLU A 234 -10.17 -8.13 24.73
N SER A 235 -9.08 -8.38 25.45
CA SER A 235 -8.87 -7.83 26.80
C SER A 235 -7.40 -7.68 27.19
N HIS A 236 -7.07 -6.53 27.76
CA HIS A 236 -5.77 -6.15 28.29
C HIS A 236 -4.63 -6.25 27.25
N ASP A 237 -3.45 -6.66 27.71
CA ASP A 237 -2.18 -6.57 27.00
C ASP A 237 -1.45 -7.90 26.84
N ILE A 238 -0.90 -8.23 25.68
CA ILE A 238 -0.06 -9.42 25.49
C ILE A 238 1.37 -9.01 25.14
N LYS A 239 2.36 -9.78 25.60
CA LYS A 239 3.71 -9.65 25.06
C LYS A 239 3.76 -10.43 23.74
N PHE A 240 4.08 -9.72 22.66
CA PHE A 240 4.18 -10.26 21.31
C PHE A 240 5.64 -10.28 20.86
N SER A 241 6.07 -11.40 20.29
CA SER A 241 7.40 -11.55 19.66
C SER A 241 7.37 -12.58 18.55
N ILE A 242 8.29 -12.47 17.59
CA ILE A 242 8.53 -13.48 16.57
C ILE A 242 9.96 -13.98 16.74
N LYS A 243 10.13 -15.29 16.77
CA LYS A 243 11.43 -15.95 16.80
C LYS A 243 11.70 -16.65 15.49
N ARG A 244 12.96 -16.79 15.12
CA ARG A 244 13.44 -17.63 14.03
C ARG A 244 14.25 -18.76 14.62
N LYS A 245 14.03 -19.98 14.12
CA LYS A 245 14.83 -21.17 14.38
C LYS A 245 15.41 -21.64 13.05
N ASP A 246 16.73 -21.66 12.93
CA ASP A 246 17.42 -22.16 11.74
C ASP A 246 17.51 -23.70 11.74
N GLU A 247 18.10 -24.28 10.70
CA GLU A 247 18.26 -25.73 10.55
C GLU A 247 19.19 -26.35 11.60
N GLU A 248 20.14 -25.57 12.12
CA GLU A 248 21.04 -25.98 13.20
C GLU A 248 20.33 -25.95 14.57
N GLY A 249 19.11 -25.41 14.62
CA GLY A 249 18.30 -25.29 15.82
C GLY A 249 18.58 -24.04 16.64
N ASN A 250 19.40 -23.11 16.15
CA ASN A 250 19.67 -21.84 16.81
C ASN A 250 18.40 -20.98 16.79
N GLU A 251 18.00 -20.49 17.97
CA GLU A 251 16.84 -19.60 18.11
C GLU A 251 17.27 -18.15 18.33
N GLU A 252 16.68 -17.23 17.55
CA GLU A 252 16.85 -15.80 17.71
C GLU A 252 15.50 -15.06 17.72
N VAL A 253 15.40 -13.96 18.46
CA VAL A 253 14.21 -13.08 18.42
C VAL A 253 14.39 -12.09 17.28
N VAL A 254 13.57 -12.22 16.24
CA VAL A 254 13.63 -11.39 15.02
C VAL A 254 12.61 -10.25 15.02
N HIS A 255 11.60 -10.30 15.90
CA HIS A 255 10.65 -9.21 16.09
C HIS A 255 10.19 -9.11 17.55
N GLY A 256 10.13 -7.89 18.08
CA GLY A 256 9.79 -7.66 19.48
C GLY A 256 10.95 -8.05 20.43
N PRO A 257 10.68 -8.39 21.70
CA PRO A 257 9.36 -8.45 22.33
C PRO A 257 8.76 -7.06 22.52
N ARG A 258 7.45 -6.91 22.29
CA ARG A 258 6.71 -5.69 22.60
C ARG A 258 5.40 -5.98 23.28
N LYS A 259 4.87 -5.00 24.00
CA LYS A 259 3.57 -5.09 24.67
C LYS A 259 2.50 -4.52 23.75
N VAL A 260 1.47 -5.29 23.45
CA VAL A 260 0.33 -4.87 22.61
C VAL A 260 -0.91 -4.92 23.47
N GLY A 261 -1.73 -3.86 23.45
CA GLY A 261 -2.95 -3.74 24.25
C GLY A 261 -4.23 -3.85 23.41
N GLU A 262 -5.38 -3.67 24.07
CA GLU A 262 -6.65 -3.44 23.40
C GLU A 262 -6.56 -2.25 22.43
N GLY A 263 -7.18 -2.39 21.26
CA GLY A 263 -7.16 -1.34 20.25
C GLY A 263 -7.38 -1.89 18.83
N PRO A 264 -7.01 -1.10 17.82
CA PRO A 264 -7.00 -1.56 16.43
C PRO A 264 -6.17 -2.82 16.27
N VAL A 265 -6.53 -3.66 15.29
CA VAL A 265 -5.77 -4.87 14.92
C VAL A 265 -4.30 -4.50 14.70
N ASP A 266 -3.41 -5.22 15.36
CA ASP A 266 -1.97 -5.14 15.15
C ASP A 266 -1.63 -5.87 13.85
N VAL A 267 -1.18 -5.08 12.87
CA VAL A 267 -0.80 -5.57 11.55
C VAL A 267 0.69 -5.36 11.34
N GLY A 268 1.36 -6.36 10.77
CA GLY A 268 2.72 -6.20 10.34
C GLY A 268 3.21 -7.23 9.33
N VAL A 269 4.40 -6.94 8.82
CA VAL A 269 5.05 -7.67 7.75
C VAL A 269 6.56 -7.70 7.99
N MET A 270 7.19 -8.83 7.70
CA MET A 270 8.63 -9.00 7.89
C MET A 270 9.21 -9.93 6.80
N PRO A 271 10.41 -9.63 6.25
CA PRO A 271 11.07 -10.55 5.34
C PRO A 271 11.48 -11.79 6.12
N VAL A 272 11.30 -12.95 5.51
CA VAL A 272 11.73 -14.21 6.10
C VAL A 272 12.53 -15.01 5.09
N LYS A 273 13.62 -15.59 5.58
CA LYS A 273 14.49 -16.48 4.81
C LYS A 273 14.34 -17.91 5.31
N GLY A 274 14.14 -18.82 4.38
CA GLY A 274 14.16 -20.26 4.58
C GLY A 274 15.48 -20.90 4.13
N PRO A 275 15.70 -22.18 4.44
CA PRO A 275 14.88 -23.02 5.33
C PRO A 275 14.99 -22.58 6.79
N ALA A 276 13.86 -22.29 7.43
CA ALA A 276 13.78 -21.91 8.85
C ALA A 276 12.34 -22.01 9.37
N THR A 277 12.18 -22.17 10.68
CA THR A 277 10.88 -22.05 11.35
C THR A 277 10.74 -20.69 12.01
N TYR A 278 9.63 -19.99 11.76
CA TYR A 278 9.30 -18.74 12.43
C TYR A 278 8.18 -18.99 13.44
N SER A 279 8.47 -18.74 14.72
CA SER A 279 7.53 -18.93 15.82
C SER A 279 6.94 -17.60 16.23
N VAL A 280 5.64 -17.41 16.01
CA VAL A 280 4.88 -16.26 16.51
C VAL A 280 4.43 -16.56 17.93
N VAL A 281 4.86 -15.73 18.88
CA VAL A 281 4.70 -15.97 20.32
C VAL A 281 3.83 -14.89 20.95
N PHE A 282 2.74 -15.33 21.58
CA PHE A 282 1.88 -14.54 22.45
C PHE A 282 2.12 -14.98 23.90
N ASP A 283 2.77 -14.13 24.69
CA ASP A 283 3.26 -14.45 26.03
C ASP A 283 2.44 -13.73 27.11
N ASN A 284 1.80 -14.52 27.98
CA ASN A 284 0.99 -14.09 29.12
C ASN A 284 1.68 -14.32 30.49
N LYS A 285 3.02 -14.51 30.52
CA LYS A 285 3.76 -14.82 31.75
C LYS A 285 3.73 -13.74 32.83
N ASN A 286 3.63 -12.48 32.43
CA ASN A 286 3.75 -11.34 33.36
C ASN A 286 2.40 -10.69 33.70
N ALA A 287 1.27 -11.32 33.37
CA ALA A 287 -0.04 -10.77 33.68
C ALA A 287 -0.50 -11.16 35.09
N PHE A 288 -1.05 -10.19 35.83
CA PHE A 288 -1.71 -10.44 37.10
C PHE A 288 -2.99 -11.25 36.88
N LEU A 289 -2.95 -12.56 37.14
CA LEU A 289 -4.10 -13.48 37.36
C LEU A 289 -5.19 -13.55 36.28
N ARG A 290 -4.96 -13.06 35.05
CA ARG A 290 -5.99 -13.00 34.00
C ARG A 290 -5.63 -13.75 32.73
N ASN A 291 -6.59 -14.53 32.24
CA ASN A 291 -6.56 -15.13 30.91
C ASN A 291 -6.72 -14.04 29.85
N LYS A 292 -6.12 -14.25 28.67
CA LYS A 292 -6.18 -13.30 27.55
C LYS A 292 -6.74 -13.98 26.32
N LYS A 293 -7.67 -13.31 25.65
CA LYS A 293 -8.25 -13.77 24.40
C LYS A 293 -7.60 -13.01 23.25
N VAL A 294 -6.97 -13.77 22.35
CA VAL A 294 -6.28 -13.26 21.16
C VAL A 294 -6.93 -13.89 19.95
N TYR A 295 -7.19 -13.07 18.93
CA TYR A 295 -7.58 -13.55 17.62
C TYR A 295 -6.51 -13.15 16.62
N TYR A 296 -6.14 -14.06 15.72
CA TYR A 296 -5.02 -13.84 14.80
C TYR A 296 -5.19 -14.53 13.46
N ASP A 297 -4.55 -13.96 12.45
CA ASP A 297 -4.30 -14.51 11.13
C ASP A 297 -2.80 -14.35 10.83
N LEU A 298 -2.15 -15.46 10.48
CA LEU A 298 -0.70 -15.53 10.32
C LEU A 298 -0.40 -16.31 9.04
N LEU A 299 0.44 -15.75 8.19
CA LEU A 299 0.78 -16.36 6.90
C LEU A 299 2.24 -16.09 6.55
N ILE A 300 2.95 -17.15 6.19
CA ILE A 300 4.14 -17.03 5.34
C ILE A 300 3.69 -17.28 3.91
N SER A 301 3.92 -16.29 3.07
CA SER A 301 3.63 -16.40 1.64
C SER A 301 4.87 -16.05 0.83
N VAL A 302 5.11 -16.85 -0.20
CA VAL A 302 5.88 -16.40 -1.35
C VAL A 302 4.99 -15.41 -2.11
N PRO A 303 5.49 -14.24 -2.52
CA PRO A 303 4.70 -13.37 -3.39
C PRO A 303 4.50 -14.06 -4.75
N SER A 304 3.37 -14.72 -4.93
CA SER A 304 2.96 -15.39 -6.17
C SER A 304 2.20 -14.41 -7.07
N ARG A 305 2.51 -14.39 -8.38
CA ARG A 305 1.92 -13.48 -9.38
C ARG A 305 0.39 -13.63 -9.55
N ASP A 306 -0.14 -14.79 -9.19
CA ASP A 306 -1.51 -15.19 -9.50
C ASP A 306 -2.38 -15.11 -8.24
N LEU A 307 -3.07 -13.98 -8.06
CA LEU A 307 -4.28 -13.90 -7.26
C LEU A 307 -5.45 -14.04 -8.23
N ASN A 308 -6.11 -15.20 -8.20
CA ASN A 308 -7.33 -15.45 -8.97
C ASN A 308 -8.40 -14.41 -8.56
N MET A 309 -8.76 -13.57 -9.51
CA MET A 309 -9.92 -12.69 -9.43
C MET A 309 -11.15 -13.47 -9.86
N SER A 310 -12.02 -13.82 -8.91
CA SER A 310 -13.40 -14.16 -9.24
C SER A 310 -14.32 -13.52 -8.22
N ASP A 311 -14.45 -12.19 -8.33
CA ASP A 311 -15.63 -11.46 -7.87
C ASP A 311 -16.27 -10.87 -9.14
N GLU A 312 -16.79 -11.74 -10.02
CA GLU A 312 -17.75 -11.28 -11.01
C GLU A 312 -19.09 -11.07 -10.29
N PRO A 313 -19.73 -9.89 -10.44
CA PRO A 313 -21.09 -9.70 -9.95
C PRO A 313 -22.03 -10.63 -10.73
N ASP A 314 -22.80 -11.42 -9.99
CA ASP A 314 -23.81 -12.35 -10.47
C ASP A 314 -24.88 -11.57 -11.28
N ASP A 315 -24.75 -11.57 -12.61
CA ASP A 315 -25.69 -10.90 -13.51
C ASP A 315 -26.87 -11.85 -13.78
N SER A 316 -27.63 -12.17 -12.73
CA SER A 316 -28.90 -12.88 -12.82
C SER A 316 -30.07 -11.90 -12.67
N CYS A 317 -30.23 -11.04 -13.68
CA CYS A 317 -31.47 -10.31 -13.88
C CYS A 317 -32.47 -11.26 -14.57
N GLU A 318 -33.30 -11.95 -13.78
CA GLU A 318 -34.46 -12.69 -14.30
C GLU A 318 -35.42 -11.73 -15.04
N PRO A 319 -35.83 -12.03 -16.28
CA PRO A 319 -36.88 -11.24 -16.93
C PRO A 319 -38.23 -11.52 -16.26
N ALA A 320 -38.82 -10.47 -15.71
CA ALA A 320 -40.18 -10.47 -15.20
C ALA A 320 -41.14 -11.00 -16.28
N ALA A 321 -41.83 -12.10 -15.96
CA ALA A 321 -42.87 -12.69 -16.79
C ALA A 321 -43.97 -11.65 -17.05
N ALA A 322 -44.15 -11.31 -18.32
CA ALA A 322 -45.31 -10.57 -18.80
C ALA A 322 -46.55 -11.46 -18.66
N GLY A 323 -47.35 -11.22 -17.61
CA GLY A 323 -48.71 -11.70 -17.54
C GLY A 323 -49.57 -11.00 -18.59
N SER A 324 -50.12 -11.77 -19.51
CA SER A 324 -51.19 -11.33 -20.40
C SER A 324 -52.15 -12.48 -20.67
N LYS A 325 -53.39 -12.25 -20.20
CA LYS A 325 -54.64 -13.02 -20.31
C LYS A 325 -54.99 -13.90 -19.12
#